data_AF-A0A935Z6W9-F1
#
_entry.id   AF-A0A935Z6W9-F1
#
_cell.length_a   1.000
_cell.length_b   1.000
_cell.length_c   1.000
_cell.angle_alpha   90.00
_cell.angle_beta   90.00
_cell.angle_gamma   90.00
#
_symmetry.space_group_name_H-M   'P 1'
#
loop_
_entity.id
_entity.type
_entity.pdbx_description
1 polymer ?
#
loop_
_entity_poly.entity_id
_entity_poly.type
_entity_poly.pdbx_seq_one_letter_code
_entity_poly.pdbx_strand_id
1 'polypeptide(L)'
;MRAPLRPGFLATLATSALLSCTAAVSPEEATSEDDATSWKAPAESSCEAQGMRDVANTASVKELDEAAKIDRRAAENLVAGRPYATLKSIDDVPLVGPKTLSALLAYAKETSRVARACGPRQALGVVSDIDKTVAPEAKPDLSKAPYPGVKTLYSLLDTLGGDPPNDVVYVTARKPERVTEIPAYFTRHGVPTGTIETGLGGMPWVAEPEKVRDIEAVLARTGDKKFVFFGDTSQRDPEVYRTIASRHPARVAAILMHKVTAEVPPARVEGQKLHTSYAEAASFLLGLGLLSRDEAKSVMLAAKEEGLALDDARMASLLDAPLR
;
A
#
# COMPACT_ATOMS: atom_id res chain seq x y z
N MET A 1 54.08 29.93 42.66
CA MET A 1 53.36 31.19 42.39
C MET A 1 51.87 30.87 42.28
N ARG A 2 51.03 31.76 42.81
CA ARG A 2 49.65 31.58 43.29
C ARG A 2 48.61 31.12 42.23
N ALA A 3 47.64 30.31 42.68
CA ALA A 3 46.24 30.30 42.20
C ALA A 3 45.40 31.27 43.08
N PRO A 4 44.06 31.45 42.92
CA PRO A 4 43.09 31.34 41.80
C PRO A 4 42.23 32.64 41.69
N LEU A 5 41.11 32.65 40.93
CA LEU A 5 39.78 33.22 41.31
C LEU A 5 38.74 33.15 40.17
N ARG A 6 37.69 32.35 40.37
CA ARG A 6 36.26 32.63 40.02
C ARG A 6 35.61 33.21 41.31
N PRO A 7 34.52 34.01 41.34
CA PRO A 7 33.17 33.62 40.86
C PRO A 7 32.20 34.77 40.46
N GLY A 8 30.95 34.44 40.10
CA GLY A 8 29.85 35.42 39.97
C GLY A 8 28.51 34.79 39.54
N PHE A 9 27.74 34.30 40.52
CA PHE A 9 26.37 33.80 40.44
C PHE A 9 25.36 34.96 40.38
N LEU A 10 24.23 34.81 39.69
CA LEU A 10 22.95 35.41 40.11
C LEU A 10 21.77 34.63 39.52
N ALA A 11 21.14 33.85 40.40
CA ALA A 11 19.85 33.22 40.20
C ALA A 11 18.75 34.18 40.68
N THR A 12 17.67 34.33 39.92
CA THR A 12 16.44 34.99 40.37
C THR A 12 15.34 33.95 40.48
N LEU A 13 15.00 33.59 41.72
CA LEU A 13 13.71 33.01 42.08
C LEU A 13 12.66 34.11 42.05
N ALA A 14 11.51 33.86 41.43
CA ALA A 14 10.29 34.61 41.66
C ALA A 14 9.23 33.67 42.26
N THR A 15 8.69 34.12 43.39
CA THR A 15 7.84 33.43 44.36
C THR A 15 6.37 33.37 43.95
N SER A 16 5.71 32.35 44.50
CA SER A 16 4.30 31.98 44.48
C SER A 16 3.28 33.08 44.76
N ALA A 17 2.09 32.95 44.16
CA ALA A 17 0.84 33.44 44.73
C ALA A 17 -0.31 32.45 44.40
N LEU A 18 -0.79 31.77 45.44
CA LEU A 18 -2.04 31.00 45.45
C LEU A 18 -3.21 31.99 45.54
N LEU A 19 -4.21 31.83 44.68
CA LEU A 19 -5.53 32.42 44.89
C LEU A 19 -6.60 31.33 44.70
N SER A 20 -7.16 30.90 45.83
CA SER A 20 -8.32 30.03 45.93
C SER A 20 -9.58 30.87 45.81
N CYS A 21 -10.44 30.56 44.84
CA CYS A 21 -11.84 31.01 44.82
C CYS A 21 -12.74 29.79 44.76
N THR A 22 -13.34 29.47 45.90
CA THR A 22 -14.45 28.53 46.04
C THR A 22 -15.74 29.21 45.62
N ALA A 23 -16.43 28.67 44.62
CA ALA A 23 -17.85 28.95 44.38
C ALA A 23 -18.60 27.63 44.51
N ALA A 24 -19.41 27.53 45.55
CA ALA A 24 -20.34 26.43 45.77
C ALA A 24 -21.55 26.60 44.84
N VAL A 25 -21.90 25.54 44.10
CA VAL A 25 -23.20 25.36 43.45
C VAL A 25 -23.70 23.96 43.81
N SER A 26 -24.85 23.91 44.46
CA SER A 26 -25.59 22.69 44.85
C SER A 26 -26.10 21.92 43.63
N PRO A 27 -26.41 20.61 43.77
CA PRO A 27 -26.70 19.74 42.64
C PRO A 27 -28.16 19.89 42.20
N GLU A 28 -28.38 20.22 40.93
CA GLU A 28 -29.67 19.94 40.27
C GLU A 28 -29.64 18.51 39.75
N GLU A 29 -30.56 17.69 40.26
CA GLU A 29 -30.97 16.42 39.69
C GLU A 29 -31.51 16.67 38.27
N ALA A 30 -30.67 16.42 37.27
CA ALA A 30 -31.12 16.30 35.89
C ALA A 30 -31.30 14.81 35.57
N THR A 31 -32.55 14.34 35.67
CA THR A 31 -32.98 13.13 35.01
C THR A 31 -32.85 13.33 33.49
N SER A 32 -31.89 12.68 32.85
CA SER A 32 -31.81 12.62 31.38
C SER A 32 -31.91 11.17 30.92
N GLU A 33 -33.14 10.68 30.84
CA GLU A 33 -33.52 9.68 29.84
C GLU A 33 -33.67 10.44 28.51
N ASP A 34 -32.66 10.36 27.64
CA ASP A 34 -32.74 10.44 26.16
C ASP A 34 -31.34 10.69 25.59
N ASP A 35 -30.61 9.60 25.28
CA ASP A 35 -29.38 9.69 24.48
C ASP A 35 -29.27 8.47 23.55
N ALA A 36 -30.34 8.26 22.76
CA ALA A 36 -30.31 7.39 21.61
C ALA A 36 -29.99 8.21 20.35
N THR A 37 -28.77 8.01 19.85
CA THR A 37 -28.47 7.80 18.43
C THR A 37 -28.63 8.98 17.47
N SER A 38 -27.58 9.79 17.35
CA SER A 38 -27.19 10.37 16.06
C SER A 38 -25.81 9.79 15.68
N TRP A 39 -25.81 8.58 15.15
CA TRP A 39 -24.60 8.05 14.51
C TRP A 39 -24.39 8.81 13.21
N LYS A 40 -23.26 9.51 13.10
CA LYS A 40 -22.82 10.13 11.86
C LYS A 40 -21.77 9.23 11.22
N ALA A 41 -22.18 8.48 10.20
CA ALA A 41 -21.26 7.66 9.43
C ALA A 41 -20.12 8.52 8.86
N PRO A 42 -18.87 8.07 8.96
CA PRO A 42 -17.76 8.76 8.31
C PRO A 42 -17.88 8.62 6.80
N ALA A 43 -17.21 9.50 6.04
CA ALA A 43 -17.21 9.43 4.58
C ALA A 43 -16.66 8.07 4.13
N GLU A 44 -17.24 7.45 3.09
CA GLU A 44 -16.86 6.09 2.66
C GLU A 44 -15.36 5.97 2.30
N SER A 45 -14.77 7.06 1.82
CA SER A 45 -13.36 7.19 1.48
C SER A 45 -12.44 7.55 2.66
N SER A 46 -12.97 7.75 3.86
CA SER A 46 -12.18 8.10 5.05
C SER A 46 -11.41 6.89 5.62
N CYS A 47 -10.34 7.18 6.37
CA CYS A 47 -9.60 6.17 7.10
C CYS A 47 -10.46 5.45 8.14
N GLU A 48 -11.41 6.16 8.76
CA GLU A 48 -12.37 5.58 9.68
C GLU A 48 -13.21 4.52 8.98
N ALA A 49 -13.77 4.84 7.81
CA ALA A 49 -14.54 3.89 7.02
C ALA A 49 -13.69 2.68 6.60
N GLN A 50 -12.45 2.91 6.17
CA GLN A 50 -11.54 1.82 5.81
C GLN A 50 -11.18 0.93 7.01
N GLY A 51 -10.86 1.53 8.17
CA GLY A 51 -10.56 0.78 9.39
C GLY A 51 -11.76 -0.01 9.89
N MET A 52 -12.96 0.54 9.79
CA MET A 52 -14.22 -0.14 10.06
C MET A 52 -14.43 -1.35 9.13
N ARG A 53 -14.28 -1.18 7.81
CA ARG A 53 -14.36 -2.29 6.85
C ARG A 53 -13.31 -3.35 7.13
N ASP A 54 -12.10 -2.97 7.52
CA ASP A 54 -11.04 -3.92 7.90
C ASP A 54 -11.44 -4.76 9.12
N VAL A 55 -11.92 -4.13 10.21
CA VAL A 55 -12.49 -4.86 11.36
C VAL A 55 -13.59 -5.82 10.92
N ALA A 56 -14.60 -5.30 10.21
CA ALA A 56 -15.79 -6.05 9.85
C ALA A 56 -15.47 -7.26 8.97
N ASN A 57 -14.44 -7.17 8.12
CA ASN A 57 -14.03 -8.24 7.21
C ASN A 57 -13.03 -9.23 7.81
N THR A 58 -12.26 -8.85 8.83
CA THR A 58 -11.11 -9.68 9.29
C THR A 58 -11.19 -10.15 10.74
N ALA A 59 -11.88 -9.43 11.64
CA ALA A 59 -11.95 -9.81 13.05
C ALA A 59 -12.71 -11.14 13.24
N SER A 60 -12.29 -11.97 14.18
CA SER A 60 -13.04 -13.17 14.57
C SER A 60 -14.35 -12.80 15.29
N VAL A 61 -15.31 -13.73 15.34
CA VAL A 61 -16.53 -13.56 16.18
C VAL A 61 -16.14 -13.22 17.62
N LYS A 62 -15.10 -13.88 18.15
CA LYS A 62 -14.58 -13.66 19.49
C LYS A 62 -14.08 -12.23 19.69
N GLU A 63 -13.30 -11.70 18.74
CA GLU A 63 -12.81 -10.32 18.82
C GLU A 63 -13.96 -9.30 18.77
N LEU A 64 -14.95 -9.51 17.90
CA LEU A 64 -16.11 -8.63 17.80
C LEU A 64 -16.96 -8.66 19.08
N ASP A 65 -17.23 -9.85 19.62
CA ASP A 65 -18.06 -10.03 20.81
C ASP A 65 -17.35 -9.56 22.10
N GLU A 66 -16.15 -10.09 22.35
CA GLU A 66 -15.48 -9.90 23.63
C GLU A 66 -14.67 -8.60 23.68
N ALA A 67 -13.95 -8.25 22.62
CA ALA A 67 -13.07 -7.09 22.61
C ALA A 67 -13.79 -5.83 22.12
N ALA A 68 -14.46 -5.89 20.98
CA ALA A 68 -15.22 -4.75 20.43
C ALA A 68 -16.57 -4.51 21.14
N LYS A 69 -16.99 -5.42 22.03
CA LYS A 69 -18.26 -5.33 22.79
C LYS A 69 -19.50 -5.26 21.89
N ILE A 70 -19.48 -5.94 20.75
CA ILE A 70 -20.62 -6.07 19.83
C ILE A 70 -21.47 -7.26 20.28
N ASP A 71 -22.80 -7.19 20.21
CA ASP A 71 -23.68 -8.33 20.53
C ASP A 71 -23.26 -9.58 19.73
N ARG A 72 -23.11 -10.73 20.40
CA ARG A 72 -22.67 -11.99 19.78
C ARG A 72 -23.41 -12.33 18.50
N ARG A 73 -24.73 -12.10 18.40
CA ARG A 73 -25.51 -12.41 17.20
C ARG A 73 -25.21 -11.44 16.08
N ALA A 74 -25.02 -10.15 16.39
CA ALA A 74 -24.56 -9.18 15.41
C ALA A 74 -23.14 -9.51 14.92
N ALA A 75 -22.25 -9.96 15.81
CA ALA A 75 -20.90 -10.42 15.46
C ALA A 75 -20.93 -11.66 14.55
N GLU A 76 -21.77 -12.65 14.85
CA GLU A 76 -21.98 -13.85 14.01
C GLU A 76 -22.54 -13.47 12.63
N ASN A 77 -23.53 -12.58 12.57
CA ASN A 77 -24.09 -12.08 11.31
C ASN A 77 -23.04 -11.29 10.51
N LEU A 78 -22.22 -10.48 11.17
CA LEU A 78 -21.11 -9.76 10.54
C LEU A 78 -20.09 -10.72 9.93
N VAL A 79 -19.72 -11.79 10.62
CA VAL A 79 -18.77 -12.77 10.08
C VAL A 79 -19.39 -13.57 8.93
N ALA A 80 -20.66 -13.96 9.05
CA ALA A 80 -21.39 -14.71 8.02
C ALA A 80 -21.67 -13.89 6.75
N GLY A 81 -21.87 -12.58 6.88
CA GLY A 81 -22.20 -11.69 5.77
C GLY A 81 -21.01 -11.11 5.01
N ARG A 82 -19.79 -11.55 5.32
CA ARG A 82 -18.57 -11.09 4.62
C ARG A 82 -18.58 -11.49 3.14
N PRO A 83 -17.94 -10.68 2.26
CA PRO A 83 -17.22 -9.44 2.56
C PRO A 83 -18.08 -8.17 2.41
N TYR A 84 -17.72 -7.11 3.14
CA TYR A 84 -18.32 -5.78 3.07
C TYR A 84 -17.47 -4.82 2.26
N ALA A 85 -18.06 -4.26 1.21
CA ALA A 85 -17.41 -3.25 0.36
C ALA A 85 -17.69 -1.82 0.80
N THR A 86 -18.79 -1.58 1.53
CA THR A 86 -19.18 -0.25 1.99
C THR A 86 -19.65 -0.25 3.44
N LEU A 87 -19.59 0.90 4.13
CA LEU A 87 -20.20 1.02 5.46
C LEU A 87 -21.70 0.77 5.42
N LYS A 88 -22.37 1.13 4.32
CA LYS A 88 -23.78 0.80 4.13
C LYS A 88 -24.02 -0.72 4.14
N SER A 89 -23.18 -1.50 3.47
CA SER A 89 -23.32 -2.97 3.48
C SER A 89 -23.10 -3.59 4.87
N ILE A 90 -22.38 -2.91 5.77
CA ILE A 90 -22.23 -3.29 7.18
C ILE A 90 -23.51 -2.92 7.96
N ASP A 91 -24.03 -1.71 7.76
CA ASP A 91 -25.24 -1.21 8.43
C ASP A 91 -26.50 -2.03 8.06
N ASP A 92 -26.56 -2.57 6.84
CA ASP A 92 -27.68 -3.41 6.37
C ASP A 92 -27.70 -4.81 7.03
N VAL A 93 -26.68 -5.21 7.80
CA VAL A 93 -26.59 -6.53 8.43
C VAL A 93 -27.59 -6.65 9.58
N PRO A 94 -28.34 -7.77 9.73
CA PRO A 94 -29.29 -7.91 10.82
C PRO A 94 -28.63 -7.73 12.19
N LEU A 95 -29.27 -6.92 13.05
CA LEU A 95 -28.81 -6.54 14.38
C LEU A 95 -27.59 -5.58 14.39
N VAL A 96 -27.15 -5.10 13.24
CA VAL A 96 -26.24 -3.96 13.14
C VAL A 96 -27.06 -2.68 13.13
N GLY A 97 -26.57 -1.68 13.85
CA GLY A 97 -27.15 -0.35 13.90
C GLY A 97 -26.17 0.63 14.53
N PRO A 98 -26.61 1.85 14.88
CA PRO A 98 -25.75 2.94 15.37
C PRO A 98 -24.77 2.53 16.48
N LYS A 99 -25.23 1.75 17.47
CA LYS A 99 -24.38 1.26 18.57
C LYS A 99 -23.27 0.33 18.08
N THR A 100 -23.63 -0.63 17.22
CA THR A 100 -22.67 -1.57 16.63
C THR A 100 -21.66 -0.86 15.74
N LEU A 101 -22.08 0.10 14.91
CA LEU A 101 -21.18 0.88 14.07
C LEU A 101 -20.23 1.75 14.90
N SER A 102 -20.73 2.33 16.00
CA SER A 102 -19.91 3.09 16.94
C SER A 102 -18.86 2.21 17.63
N ALA A 103 -19.25 1.02 18.07
CA ALA A 103 -18.35 0.02 18.66
C ALA A 103 -17.30 -0.47 17.64
N LEU A 104 -17.71 -0.71 16.40
CA LEU A 104 -16.81 -1.13 15.32
C LEU A 104 -15.76 -0.05 15.02
N LEU A 105 -16.16 1.23 14.96
CA LEU A 105 -15.22 2.34 14.79
C LEU A 105 -14.29 2.50 16.00
N ALA A 106 -14.81 2.38 17.22
CA ALA A 106 -14.01 2.45 18.44
C ALA A 106 -12.94 1.35 18.45
N TYR A 107 -13.33 0.11 18.15
CA TYR A 107 -12.42 -1.02 18.06
C TYR A 107 -11.40 -0.86 16.91
N ALA A 108 -11.81 -0.32 15.77
CA ALA A 108 -10.90 0.00 14.67
C ALA A 108 -9.84 1.05 15.08
N LYS A 109 -10.19 2.03 15.91
CA LYS A 109 -9.26 3.01 16.46
C LYS A 109 -8.33 2.39 17.49
N GLU A 110 -8.89 1.63 18.44
CA GLU A 110 -8.14 0.93 19.51
C GLU A 110 -7.10 -0.03 18.94
N THR A 111 -7.48 -0.83 17.94
CA THR A 111 -6.59 -1.78 17.25
C THR A 111 -5.68 -1.13 16.21
N SER A 112 -5.60 0.21 16.21
CA SER A 112 -4.79 1.00 15.28
C SER A 112 -5.08 0.74 13.79
N ARG A 113 -6.23 0.16 13.43
CA ARG A 113 -6.64 -0.03 12.03
C ARG A 113 -6.95 1.29 11.34
N VAL A 114 -7.61 2.22 12.03
CA VAL A 114 -7.80 3.59 11.53
C VAL A 114 -6.45 4.30 11.40
N ALA A 115 -5.58 4.18 12.42
CA ALA A 115 -4.24 4.75 12.39
C ALA A 115 -3.34 4.09 11.32
N ARG A 116 -3.57 2.84 10.93
CA ARG A 116 -2.87 2.18 9.81
C ARG A 116 -3.42 2.65 8.46
N ALA A 117 -4.73 2.89 8.36
CA ALA A 117 -5.35 3.48 7.17
C ALA A 117 -4.92 4.94 6.96
N CYS A 118 -4.73 5.70 8.04
CA CYS A 118 -4.33 7.12 8.02
C CYS A 118 -2.86 7.39 8.29
N GLY A 119 -2.11 6.38 8.73
CA GLY A 119 -0.71 6.52 9.09
C GLY A 119 0.15 6.76 7.86
N PRO A 120 1.36 7.29 8.02
CA PRO A 120 2.30 7.34 6.92
C PRO A 120 2.50 5.90 6.43
N ARG A 121 1.95 5.59 5.26
CA ARG A 121 2.33 4.37 4.57
C ARG A 121 3.84 4.44 4.34
N GLN A 122 4.51 3.30 4.47
CA GLN A 122 5.92 3.23 4.12
C GLN A 122 6.02 3.77 2.69
N ALA A 123 6.71 4.89 2.51
CA ALA A 123 6.97 5.45 1.20
C ALA A 123 7.66 4.36 0.37
N LEU A 124 6.94 3.84 -0.61
CA LEU A 124 7.45 2.81 -1.52
C LEU A 124 7.88 3.49 -2.80
N GLY A 125 9.01 3.05 -3.33
CA GLY A 125 9.31 3.26 -4.73
C GLY A 125 8.96 2.06 -5.59
N VAL A 126 8.91 2.28 -6.89
CA VAL A 126 8.76 1.25 -7.91
C VAL A 126 10.03 1.21 -8.73
N VAL A 127 10.64 0.03 -8.84
CA VAL A 127 11.65 -0.25 -9.87
C VAL A 127 11.03 -1.22 -10.86
N SER A 128 10.99 -0.83 -12.13
CA SER A 128 10.31 -1.63 -13.16
C SER A 128 11.17 -1.79 -14.40
N ASP A 129 11.19 -2.99 -14.97
CA ASP A 129 11.51 -3.14 -16.39
C ASP A 129 10.37 -2.56 -17.25
N ILE A 130 10.61 -2.37 -18.56
CA ILE A 130 9.63 -1.84 -19.51
C ILE A 130 9.08 -2.95 -20.40
N ASP A 131 9.97 -3.75 -20.99
CA ASP A 131 9.68 -4.67 -22.09
C ASP A 131 9.13 -5.98 -21.56
N LYS A 132 7.91 -6.34 -21.96
CA LYS A 132 7.13 -7.48 -21.42
C LYS A 132 6.80 -7.38 -19.93
N THR A 133 7.10 -6.24 -19.32
CA THR A 133 6.66 -5.88 -17.97
C THR A 133 5.50 -4.90 -18.06
N VAL A 134 5.73 -3.69 -18.60
CA VAL A 134 4.68 -2.69 -18.80
C VAL A 134 4.12 -2.77 -20.23
N ALA A 135 5.02 -2.81 -21.21
CA ALA A 135 4.68 -2.90 -22.64
C ALA A 135 4.75 -4.36 -23.12
N PRO A 136 3.84 -4.84 -23.98
CA PRO A 136 3.71 -6.28 -24.24
C PRO A 136 4.78 -6.95 -25.13
N GLU A 137 5.75 -6.22 -25.68
CA GLU A 137 6.70 -6.75 -26.66
C GLU A 137 8.15 -6.29 -26.42
N ALA A 138 9.12 -7.08 -26.89
CA ALA A 138 10.57 -6.81 -26.74
C ALA A 138 11.07 -5.61 -27.57
N LYS A 139 10.37 -5.29 -28.65
CA LYS A 139 10.34 -3.97 -29.24
C LYS A 139 8.91 -3.54 -29.01
N PRO A 140 8.64 -2.62 -28.10
CA PRO A 140 7.27 -2.32 -27.76
C PRO A 140 6.64 -1.77 -29.03
N ASP A 141 5.62 -2.46 -29.50
CA ASP A 141 4.69 -1.85 -30.40
C ASP A 141 3.95 -0.80 -29.58
N LEU A 142 4.45 0.45 -29.60
CA LEU A 142 3.88 1.57 -28.85
C LEU A 142 2.49 1.99 -29.38
N SER A 143 1.94 1.25 -30.35
CA SER A 143 0.52 1.30 -30.71
C SER A 143 -0.36 0.43 -29.79
N LYS A 144 0.21 -0.59 -29.14
CA LYS A 144 -0.51 -1.48 -28.22
C LYS A 144 -0.57 -0.89 -26.83
N ALA A 145 -1.73 -1.07 -26.18
CA ALA A 145 -1.91 -0.70 -24.80
C ALA A 145 -0.94 -1.46 -23.86
N PRO A 146 -0.55 -0.87 -22.72
CA PRO A 146 0.16 -1.57 -21.66
C PRO A 146 -0.62 -2.80 -21.15
N TYR A 147 0.05 -3.67 -20.41
CA TYR A 147 -0.64 -4.80 -19.79
C TYR A 147 -1.77 -4.34 -18.86
N PRO A 148 -2.96 -4.99 -18.94
CA PRO A 148 -4.12 -4.59 -18.14
C PRO A 148 -3.83 -4.55 -16.64
N GLY A 149 -4.16 -3.43 -15.99
CA GLY A 149 -4.00 -3.13 -14.57
C GLY A 149 -2.69 -2.45 -14.19
N VAL A 150 -1.67 -2.44 -15.06
CA VAL A 150 -0.33 -1.91 -14.70
C VAL A 150 -0.37 -0.42 -14.40
N LYS A 151 -1.15 0.33 -15.17
CA LYS A 151 -1.35 1.78 -15.02
C LYS A 151 -1.85 2.10 -13.61
N THR A 152 -3.00 1.55 -13.24
CA THR A 152 -3.64 1.78 -11.95
C THR A 152 -2.75 1.31 -10.81
N LEU A 153 -2.10 0.16 -10.95
CA LEU A 153 -1.18 -0.33 -9.93
C LEU A 153 -0.01 0.63 -9.71
N TYR A 154 0.62 1.10 -10.78
CA TYR A 154 1.79 1.97 -10.66
C TYR A 154 1.41 3.34 -10.14
N SER A 155 0.28 3.91 -10.57
CA SER A 155 -0.23 5.17 -10.02
C SER A 155 -0.50 5.06 -8.52
N LEU A 156 -1.08 3.95 -8.05
CA LEU A 156 -1.28 3.74 -6.62
C LEU A 156 0.05 3.68 -5.88
N LEU A 157 1.00 2.86 -6.33
CA LEU A 157 2.31 2.74 -5.68
C LEU A 157 3.12 4.05 -5.72
N ASP A 158 3.03 4.82 -6.80
CA ASP A 158 3.67 6.13 -6.94
C ASP A 158 3.10 7.15 -5.95
N THR A 159 1.78 7.15 -5.73
CA THR A 159 1.15 8.00 -4.70
C THR A 159 1.48 7.57 -3.27
N LEU A 160 1.79 6.29 -3.04
CA LEU A 160 2.29 5.83 -1.74
C LEU A 160 3.69 6.35 -1.43
N GLY A 161 4.47 6.74 -2.44
CA GLY A 161 5.84 7.21 -2.33
C GLY A 161 6.00 8.62 -1.70
N GLY A 162 4.94 9.42 -1.70
CA GLY A 162 4.89 10.77 -1.14
C GLY A 162 4.39 11.81 -2.14
N ASP A 163 4.31 13.07 -1.70
CA ASP A 163 3.95 14.23 -2.51
C ASP A 163 5.19 15.16 -2.64
N PRO A 164 5.64 15.54 -3.86
CA PRO A 164 5.08 15.15 -5.14
C PRO A 164 5.35 13.68 -5.50
N PRO A 165 4.42 13.02 -6.21
CA PRO A 165 4.62 11.68 -6.74
C PRO A 165 5.72 11.70 -7.82
N ASN A 166 6.77 10.89 -7.63
CA ASN A 166 7.84 10.66 -8.62
C ASN A 166 8.75 9.48 -8.20
N ASP A 167 8.15 8.38 -7.76
CA ASP A 167 8.87 7.26 -7.16
C ASP A 167 8.93 6.02 -8.06
N VAL A 168 8.48 6.16 -9.31
CA VAL A 168 8.67 5.15 -10.34
C VAL A 168 9.98 5.38 -11.10
N VAL A 169 10.84 4.37 -11.06
CA VAL A 169 12.07 4.28 -11.84
C VAL A 169 11.98 3.09 -12.78
N TYR A 170 12.09 3.36 -14.08
CA TYR A 170 12.18 2.33 -15.10
C TYR A 170 13.65 2.00 -15.38
N VAL A 171 14.04 0.74 -15.27
CA VAL A 171 15.41 0.28 -15.54
C VAL A 171 15.39 -0.65 -16.74
N THR A 172 16.00 -0.21 -17.83
CA THR A 172 15.95 -0.93 -19.10
C THR A 172 17.34 -1.19 -19.68
N ALA A 173 17.49 -2.34 -20.33
CA ALA A 173 18.70 -2.68 -21.08
C ALA A 173 18.84 -1.88 -22.39
N ARG A 174 17.85 -1.05 -22.74
CA ARG A 174 17.87 -0.22 -23.94
C ARG A 174 18.92 0.87 -23.85
N LYS A 175 19.47 1.21 -25.03
CA LYS A 175 20.29 2.41 -25.19
C LYS A 175 19.42 3.68 -25.06
N PRO A 176 20.01 4.82 -24.64
CA PRO A 176 19.29 6.10 -24.52
C PRO A 176 18.49 6.50 -25.76
N GLU A 177 19.00 6.24 -26.96
CA GLU A 177 18.32 6.63 -28.22
C GLU A 177 17.05 5.79 -28.49
N ARG A 178 16.87 4.68 -27.76
CA ARG A 178 15.78 3.71 -27.92
C ARG A 178 14.66 3.88 -26.88
N VAL A 179 14.74 4.92 -26.05
CA VAL A 179 13.72 5.23 -25.02
C VAL A 179 13.05 6.59 -25.20
N THR A 180 13.41 7.36 -26.22
CA THR A 180 12.90 8.72 -26.45
C THR A 180 11.37 8.79 -26.61
N GLU A 181 10.74 7.74 -27.14
CA GLU A 181 9.29 7.64 -27.33
C GLU A 181 8.53 7.11 -26.10
N ILE A 182 9.24 6.54 -25.11
CA ILE A 182 8.63 5.91 -23.94
C ILE A 182 7.85 6.91 -23.07
N PRO A 183 8.36 8.11 -22.75
CA PRO A 183 7.60 9.08 -21.97
C PRO A 183 6.27 9.48 -22.63
N ALA A 184 6.26 9.63 -23.96
CA ALA A 184 5.04 9.95 -24.71
C ALA A 184 4.04 8.78 -24.69
N TYR A 185 4.53 7.54 -24.80
CA TYR A 185 3.72 6.35 -24.63
C TYR A 185 3.10 6.26 -23.24
N PHE A 186 3.89 6.42 -22.17
CA PHE A 186 3.39 6.41 -20.79
C PHE A 186 2.35 7.51 -20.56
N THR A 187 2.61 8.73 -21.05
CA THR A 187 1.66 9.84 -20.96
C THR A 187 0.34 9.52 -21.66
N ARG A 188 0.40 8.99 -22.90
CA ARG A 188 -0.79 8.62 -23.68
C ARG A 188 -1.65 7.57 -22.97
N HIS A 189 -1.04 6.61 -22.30
CA HIS A 189 -1.74 5.55 -21.59
C HIS A 189 -1.99 5.85 -20.11
N GLY A 190 -1.52 6.99 -19.61
CA GLY A 190 -1.65 7.42 -18.22
C GLY A 190 -0.83 6.58 -17.23
N VAL A 191 0.20 5.87 -17.71
CA VAL A 191 1.19 5.20 -16.86
C VAL A 191 2.11 6.28 -16.26
N PRO A 192 2.47 6.25 -14.96
CA PRO A 192 3.42 7.21 -14.40
C PRO A 192 4.70 7.27 -15.22
N THR A 193 5.11 8.45 -15.67
CA THR A 193 6.24 8.60 -16.60
C THR A 193 7.56 8.22 -15.96
N GLY A 194 7.77 8.60 -14.69
CA GLY A 194 8.93 8.25 -13.89
C GLY A 194 10.28 8.68 -14.49
N THR A 195 11.36 8.24 -13.84
CA THR A 195 12.71 8.33 -14.42
C THR A 195 13.04 7.07 -15.20
N ILE A 196 13.83 7.17 -16.27
CA ILE A 196 14.27 6.02 -17.07
C ILE A 196 15.78 5.92 -16.97
N GLU A 197 16.27 4.86 -16.33
CA GLU A 197 17.67 4.46 -16.29
C GLU A 197 17.94 3.51 -17.45
N THR A 198 18.89 3.88 -18.29
CA THR A 198 19.27 3.14 -19.50
C THR A 198 20.67 2.56 -19.35
N GLY A 199 20.82 1.27 -19.64
CA GLY A 199 22.13 0.63 -19.70
C GLY A 199 23.08 1.28 -20.73
N LEU A 200 24.39 1.11 -20.54
CA LEU A 200 25.40 1.64 -21.44
C LEU A 200 25.60 0.77 -22.70
N GLY A 201 25.30 -0.54 -22.62
CA GLY A 201 25.73 -1.52 -23.63
C GLY A 201 24.68 -1.92 -24.67
N GLY A 202 23.38 -1.83 -24.36
CA GLY A 202 22.32 -2.23 -25.30
C GLY A 202 22.25 -3.73 -25.63
N MET A 203 23.01 -4.60 -24.92
CA MET A 203 23.07 -6.04 -25.18
C MET A 203 22.56 -6.86 -23.98
N PRO A 204 21.52 -7.70 -24.14
CA PRO A 204 20.83 -8.39 -23.03
C PRO A 204 21.72 -9.26 -22.13
N TRP A 205 22.83 -9.80 -22.63
CA TRP A 205 23.75 -10.64 -21.83
C TRP A 205 24.77 -9.83 -21.01
N VAL A 206 25.00 -8.55 -21.35
CA VAL A 206 25.80 -7.60 -20.55
C VAL A 206 24.89 -6.71 -19.69
N ALA A 207 23.57 -6.80 -19.90
CA ALA A 207 22.58 -5.96 -19.23
C ALA A 207 22.45 -6.26 -17.74
N GLU A 208 22.79 -7.46 -17.26
CA GLU A 208 22.63 -7.78 -15.83
C GLU A 208 23.56 -6.92 -14.93
N PRO A 209 24.89 -6.86 -15.14
CA PRO A 209 25.76 -5.95 -14.39
C PRO A 209 25.35 -4.47 -14.50
N GLU A 210 24.89 -4.04 -15.68
CA GLU A 210 24.45 -2.66 -15.91
C GLU A 210 23.16 -2.35 -15.13
N LYS A 211 22.11 -3.20 -15.26
CA LYS A 211 20.86 -3.05 -14.50
C LYS A 211 21.11 -3.10 -13.00
N VAL A 212 21.99 -3.98 -12.52
CA VAL A 212 22.36 -4.01 -11.08
C VAL A 212 22.96 -2.69 -10.66
N ARG A 213 23.95 -2.16 -11.40
CA ARG A 213 24.58 -0.87 -11.10
C ARG A 213 23.56 0.28 -11.12
N ASP A 214 22.68 0.31 -12.11
CA ASP A 214 21.69 1.37 -12.28
C ASP A 214 20.67 1.35 -11.13
N ILE A 215 20.21 0.16 -10.72
CA ILE A 215 19.36 0.00 -9.53
C ILE A 215 20.12 0.39 -8.26
N GLU A 216 21.38 0.00 -8.09
CA GLU A 216 22.18 0.39 -6.93
C GLU A 216 22.34 1.92 -6.84
N ALA A 217 22.48 2.62 -7.97
CA ALA A 217 22.49 4.08 -8.02
C ALA A 217 21.13 4.69 -7.61
N VAL A 218 20.02 4.07 -7.98
CA VAL A 218 18.67 4.45 -7.52
C VAL A 218 18.55 4.26 -6.00
N LEU A 219 18.99 3.12 -5.48
CA LEU A 219 18.93 2.85 -4.04
C LEU A 219 19.79 3.84 -3.25
N ALA A 220 20.98 4.19 -3.74
CA ALA A 220 21.90 5.11 -3.08
C ALA A 220 21.33 6.54 -2.95
N ARG A 221 20.61 7.04 -3.95
CA ARG A 221 20.05 8.41 -3.94
C ARG A 221 18.70 8.55 -3.23
N THR A 222 18.10 7.45 -2.78
CA THR A 222 16.74 7.40 -2.22
C THR A 222 16.67 7.09 -0.72
N GLY A 223 17.80 7.20 -0.01
CA GLY A 223 17.84 7.05 1.45
C GLY A 223 17.43 5.64 1.90
N ASP A 224 16.52 5.52 2.86
CA ASP A 224 16.01 4.23 3.37
C ASP A 224 14.73 3.74 2.65
N LYS A 225 14.34 4.40 1.55
CA LYS A 225 13.12 4.05 0.80
C LYS A 225 13.18 2.59 0.34
N LYS A 226 12.09 1.84 0.55
CA LYS A 226 11.95 0.47 0.06
C LYS A 226 11.26 0.45 -1.30
N PHE A 227 11.54 -0.59 -2.08
CA PHE A 227 11.05 -0.69 -3.45
C PHE A 227 10.29 -1.98 -3.70
N VAL A 228 9.25 -1.88 -4.52
CA VAL A 228 8.61 -3.02 -5.19
C VAL A 228 9.22 -3.12 -6.58
N PHE A 229 9.72 -4.32 -6.91
CA PHE A 229 10.39 -4.59 -8.18
C PHE A 229 9.47 -5.34 -9.13
N PHE A 230 9.37 -4.88 -10.37
CA PHE A 230 8.61 -5.51 -11.43
C PHE A 230 9.52 -5.85 -12.61
N GLY A 231 9.43 -7.07 -13.13
CA GLY A 231 10.22 -7.52 -14.26
C GLY A 231 9.58 -8.70 -14.97
N ASP A 232 10.24 -9.24 -15.98
CA ASP A 232 9.71 -10.32 -16.80
C ASP A 232 10.59 -11.59 -16.76
N THR A 233 9.99 -12.75 -17.02
CA THR A 233 10.72 -14.03 -16.99
C THR A 233 11.53 -14.32 -18.25
N SER A 234 11.43 -13.55 -19.33
CA SER A 234 12.18 -13.80 -20.57
C SER A 234 13.56 -13.15 -20.62
N GLN A 235 13.82 -12.15 -19.77
CA GLN A 235 15.12 -11.48 -19.66
C GLN A 235 15.85 -11.85 -18.36
N ARG A 236 16.87 -11.07 -17.97
CA ARG A 236 17.72 -11.28 -16.80
C ARG A 236 17.15 -10.70 -15.50
N ASP A 237 15.91 -10.19 -15.50
CA ASP A 237 15.31 -9.55 -14.33
C ASP A 237 15.28 -10.46 -13.09
N PRO A 238 14.99 -11.79 -13.19
CA PRO A 238 15.06 -12.67 -12.03
C PRO A 238 16.46 -12.71 -11.40
N GLU A 239 17.50 -12.74 -12.21
CA GLU A 239 18.90 -12.76 -11.74
C GLU A 239 19.35 -11.40 -11.18
N VAL A 240 18.98 -10.30 -11.85
CA VAL A 240 19.23 -8.93 -11.41
C VAL A 240 18.59 -8.69 -10.04
N TYR A 241 17.29 -8.96 -9.89
CA TYR A 241 16.58 -8.66 -8.65
C TYR A 241 16.95 -9.62 -7.51
N ARG A 242 17.35 -10.87 -7.80
CA ARG A 242 17.98 -11.74 -6.79
C ARG A 242 19.26 -11.10 -6.26
N THR A 243 20.10 -10.59 -7.15
CA THR A 243 21.36 -9.92 -6.76
C THR A 243 21.09 -8.69 -5.89
N ILE A 244 20.11 -7.86 -6.28
CA ILE A 244 19.70 -6.70 -5.49
C ILE A 244 19.15 -7.11 -4.13
N ALA A 245 18.26 -8.10 -4.05
CA ALA A 245 17.72 -8.58 -2.77
C ALA A 245 18.80 -9.18 -1.86
N SER A 246 19.79 -9.86 -2.43
CA SER A 246 20.91 -10.41 -1.66
C SER A 246 21.83 -9.33 -1.09
N ARG A 247 22.03 -8.23 -1.81
CA ARG A 247 22.95 -7.14 -1.40
C ARG A 247 22.26 -6.07 -0.56
N HIS A 248 20.99 -5.81 -0.82
CA HIS A 248 20.21 -4.72 -0.23
C HIS A 248 18.86 -5.20 0.33
N PRO A 249 18.80 -6.26 1.17
CA PRO A 249 17.54 -6.87 1.58
C PRO A 249 16.59 -5.90 2.30
N ALA A 250 17.13 -4.95 3.07
CA ALA A 250 16.33 -3.94 3.77
C ALA A 250 15.61 -2.95 2.81
N ARG A 251 16.03 -2.89 1.55
CA ARG A 251 15.52 -1.98 0.51
C ARG A 251 14.48 -2.63 -0.40
N VAL A 252 14.23 -3.93 -0.27
CA VAL A 252 13.29 -4.69 -1.11
C VAL A 252 12.02 -5.00 -0.33
N ALA A 253 10.89 -4.44 -0.77
CA ALA A 253 9.57 -4.73 -0.21
C ALA A 253 8.94 -5.97 -0.84
N ALA A 254 9.05 -6.12 -2.16
CA ALA A 254 8.56 -7.27 -2.91
C ALA A 254 9.23 -7.33 -4.30
N ILE A 255 9.28 -8.53 -4.89
CA ILE A 255 9.72 -8.76 -6.27
C ILE A 255 8.63 -9.54 -7.00
N LEU A 256 8.11 -8.97 -8.09
CA LEU A 256 7.03 -9.53 -8.90
C LEU A 256 7.50 -9.76 -10.33
N MET A 257 7.46 -11.01 -10.76
CA MET A 257 7.91 -11.50 -12.05
C MET A 257 6.73 -11.83 -12.96
N HIS A 258 6.56 -11.06 -14.03
CA HIS A 258 5.57 -11.33 -15.04
C HIS A 258 5.97 -12.56 -15.86
N LYS A 259 5.18 -13.62 -15.74
CA LYS A 259 5.43 -14.88 -16.44
C LYS A 259 5.04 -14.76 -17.91
N VAL A 260 6.05 -14.49 -18.75
CA VAL A 260 5.89 -14.37 -20.21
C VAL A 260 6.55 -15.52 -20.99
N THR A 261 7.17 -16.45 -20.28
CA THR A 261 7.72 -17.70 -20.82
C THR A 261 6.87 -18.90 -20.42
N ALA A 262 6.78 -19.92 -21.28
CA ALA A 262 6.01 -21.12 -21.00
C ALA A 262 6.51 -21.85 -19.74
N GLU A 263 7.84 -22.01 -19.66
CA GLU A 263 8.54 -22.65 -18.54
C GLU A 263 9.38 -21.62 -17.79
N VAL A 264 9.36 -21.73 -16.46
CA VAL A 264 10.20 -20.96 -15.55
C VAL A 264 10.68 -21.95 -14.48
N PRO A 265 11.98 -22.31 -14.45
CA PRO A 265 12.50 -23.20 -13.42
C PRO A 265 12.24 -22.60 -12.02
N PRO A 266 11.67 -23.34 -11.06
CA PRO A 266 11.36 -22.78 -9.73
C PRO A 266 12.55 -22.12 -9.04
N ALA A 267 13.73 -22.73 -9.12
CA ALA A 267 14.97 -22.19 -8.57
C ALA A 267 15.33 -20.81 -9.16
N ARG A 268 14.93 -20.53 -10.41
CA ARG A 268 15.23 -19.28 -11.10
C ARG A 268 14.47 -18.08 -10.55
N VAL A 269 13.33 -18.31 -9.90
CA VAL A 269 12.48 -17.25 -9.32
C VAL A 269 12.26 -17.46 -7.81
N GLU A 270 13.12 -18.23 -7.16
CA GLU A 270 13.08 -18.41 -5.71
C GLU A 270 13.11 -17.06 -4.99
N GLY A 271 12.16 -16.87 -4.05
CA GLY A 271 11.96 -15.61 -3.33
C GLY A 271 11.26 -14.50 -4.15
N GLN A 272 10.78 -14.80 -5.35
CA GLN A 272 10.12 -13.84 -6.24
C GLN A 272 8.71 -14.33 -6.60
N LYS A 273 7.74 -13.40 -6.65
CA LYS A 273 6.36 -13.73 -6.95
C LYS A 273 6.13 -13.79 -8.45
N LEU A 274 5.91 -14.99 -8.99
CA LEU A 274 5.36 -15.12 -10.34
C LEU A 274 3.89 -14.66 -10.37
N HIS A 275 3.53 -13.94 -11.42
CA HIS A 275 2.15 -13.59 -11.76
C HIS A 275 1.92 -13.68 -13.27
N THR A 276 0.69 -13.96 -13.70
CA THR A 276 0.29 -13.91 -15.12
C THR A 276 -0.60 -12.72 -15.45
N SER A 277 -0.92 -11.89 -14.46
CA SER A 277 -1.69 -10.64 -14.65
C SER A 277 -1.38 -9.65 -13.53
N TYR A 278 -1.68 -8.37 -13.74
CA TYR A 278 -1.55 -7.37 -12.69
C TYR A 278 -2.65 -7.44 -11.63
N ALA A 279 -3.76 -8.16 -11.90
CA ALA A 279 -4.73 -8.56 -10.88
C ALA A 279 -4.10 -9.50 -9.83
N GLU A 280 -3.30 -10.48 -10.27
CA GLU A 280 -2.56 -11.38 -9.38
C GLU A 280 -1.43 -10.66 -8.64
N ALA A 281 -0.75 -9.71 -9.31
CA ALA A 281 0.23 -8.85 -8.67
C ALA A 281 -0.39 -8.03 -7.53
N ALA A 282 -1.54 -7.40 -7.78
CA ALA A 282 -2.26 -6.63 -6.78
C ALA A 282 -2.75 -7.49 -5.60
N SER A 283 -3.24 -8.71 -5.87
CA SER A 283 -3.59 -9.69 -4.84
C SER A 283 -2.41 -10.02 -3.92
N PHE A 284 -1.22 -10.22 -4.49
CA PHE A 284 -0.02 -10.49 -3.69
C PHE A 284 0.38 -9.28 -2.83
N LEU A 285 0.37 -8.08 -3.39
CA LEU A 285 0.69 -6.85 -2.66
C LEU A 285 -0.35 -6.53 -1.57
N LEU A 286 -1.62 -6.88 -1.78
CA LEU A 286 -2.65 -6.88 -0.74
C LEU A 286 -2.29 -7.84 0.40
N GLY A 287 -1.89 -9.07 0.07
CA GLY A 287 -1.46 -10.05 1.05
C GLY A 287 -0.32 -9.52 1.93
N LEU A 288 0.67 -8.83 1.33
CA LEU A 288 1.78 -8.22 2.04
C LEU A 288 1.39 -6.96 2.85
N GLY A 289 0.13 -6.51 2.73
CA GLY A 289 -0.35 -5.27 3.33
C GLY A 289 0.22 -4.00 2.70
N LEU A 290 0.84 -4.11 1.52
CA LEU A 290 1.38 -2.98 0.75
C LEU A 290 0.27 -2.24 -0.02
N LEU A 291 -0.79 -2.95 -0.41
CA LEU A 291 -2.05 -2.38 -0.88
C LEU A 291 -3.18 -2.64 0.10
N SER A 292 -4.17 -1.74 0.14
CA SER A 292 -5.46 -2.00 0.77
C SER A 292 -6.32 -2.90 -0.12
N ARG A 293 -7.37 -3.48 0.47
CA ARG A 293 -8.34 -4.29 -0.29
C ARG A 293 -9.00 -3.47 -1.40
N ASP A 294 -9.32 -2.21 -1.14
CA ASP A 294 -9.97 -1.32 -2.10
C ASP A 294 -9.03 -0.94 -3.26
N GLU A 295 -7.75 -0.73 -2.97
CA GLU A 295 -6.71 -0.49 -3.97
C GLU A 295 -6.45 -1.71 -4.84
N ALA A 296 -6.34 -2.89 -4.23
CA ALA A 296 -6.19 -4.12 -5.00
C ALA A 296 -7.43 -4.37 -5.88
N LYS A 297 -8.63 -4.08 -5.36
CA LYS A 297 -9.88 -4.17 -6.12
C LYS A 297 -9.92 -3.16 -7.27
N SER A 298 -9.44 -1.93 -7.10
CA SER A 298 -9.41 -0.94 -8.17
C SER A 298 -8.45 -1.34 -9.30
N VAL A 299 -7.31 -1.96 -8.98
CA VAL A 299 -6.42 -2.56 -10.00
C VAL A 299 -7.13 -3.67 -10.76
N MET A 300 -7.86 -4.55 -10.08
CA MET A 300 -8.60 -5.65 -10.72
C MET A 300 -9.73 -5.16 -11.61
N LEU A 301 -10.48 -4.14 -11.18
CA LEU A 301 -11.53 -3.52 -11.99
C LEU A 301 -10.95 -2.84 -13.23
N ALA A 302 -9.87 -2.07 -13.07
CA ALA A 302 -9.17 -1.45 -14.20
C ALA A 302 -8.63 -2.51 -15.17
N ALA A 303 -8.02 -3.58 -14.67
CA ALA A 303 -7.54 -4.68 -15.51
C ALA A 303 -8.68 -5.32 -16.32
N LYS A 304 -9.85 -5.53 -15.71
CA LYS A 304 -11.05 -6.05 -16.38
C LYS A 304 -11.53 -5.10 -17.48
N GLU A 305 -11.60 -3.80 -17.20
CA GLU A 305 -11.97 -2.76 -18.17
C GLU A 305 -10.98 -2.66 -19.33
N GLU A 306 -9.69 -2.88 -19.05
CA GLU A 306 -8.59 -2.88 -20.01
C GLU A 306 -8.48 -4.22 -20.79
N GLY A 307 -9.43 -5.14 -20.60
CA GLY A 307 -9.58 -6.36 -21.42
C GLY A 307 -8.99 -7.63 -20.81
N LEU A 308 -8.59 -7.63 -19.53
CA LEU A 308 -8.26 -8.87 -18.82
C LEU A 308 -9.52 -9.72 -18.65
N ALA A 309 -9.45 -10.98 -19.06
CA ALA A 309 -10.49 -11.97 -18.79
C ALA A 309 -10.54 -12.28 -17.28
N LEU A 310 -11.30 -11.47 -16.53
CA LEU A 310 -11.44 -11.55 -15.08
C LEU A 310 -12.92 -11.44 -14.69
N ASP A 311 -13.52 -12.55 -14.29
CA ASP A 311 -14.88 -12.56 -13.75
C ASP A 311 -14.92 -12.18 -12.26
N ASP A 312 -16.13 -11.93 -11.75
CA ASP A 312 -16.33 -11.43 -10.39
C ASP A 312 -15.97 -12.49 -9.33
N ALA A 313 -16.13 -13.77 -9.65
CA ALA A 313 -15.77 -14.87 -8.76
C ALA A 313 -14.24 -14.99 -8.60
N ARG A 314 -13.51 -14.88 -9.71
CA ARG A 314 -12.04 -14.86 -9.71
C ARG A 314 -11.51 -13.62 -9.01
N MET A 315 -12.14 -12.46 -9.21
CA MET A 315 -11.79 -11.23 -8.51
C MET A 315 -11.97 -11.37 -7.00
N ALA A 316 -13.11 -11.88 -6.53
CA ALA A 316 -13.35 -12.15 -5.11
C ALA A 316 -12.31 -13.14 -4.55
N SER A 317 -12.04 -14.23 -5.27
CA SER A 317 -11.02 -15.20 -4.88
C SER A 317 -9.61 -14.59 -4.77
N LEU A 318 -9.26 -13.62 -5.62
CA LEU A 318 -7.97 -12.92 -5.55
C LEU A 318 -7.91 -11.95 -4.35
N LEU A 319 -9.01 -11.31 -3.99
CA LEU A 319 -9.08 -10.42 -2.82
C LEU A 319 -9.02 -11.19 -1.49
N ASP A 320 -9.46 -12.45 -1.49
CA ASP A 320 -9.46 -13.34 -0.32
C ASP A 320 -8.29 -14.34 -0.32
N ALA A 321 -7.40 -14.26 -1.30
CA ALA A 321 -6.28 -15.19 -1.42
C ALA A 321 -5.33 -15.05 -0.21
N PRO A 322 -4.97 -16.15 0.47
CA PRO A 322 -3.97 -16.10 1.52
C PRO A 322 -2.59 -15.77 0.91
N LEU A 323 -1.72 -15.16 1.71
CA LEU A 323 -0.31 -15.02 1.37
C LEU A 323 0.29 -16.41 1.06
N ARG A 324 0.77 -16.58 -0.17
CA ARG A 324 1.50 -17.75 -0.64
C ARG A 324 2.80 -17.32 -1.30
#